data_AF-A0A7C4X3I1-F1
#
_entry.id   AF-A0A7C4X3I1-F1
#
_cell.length_a   1.000
_cell.length_b   1.000
_cell.length_c   1.000
_cell.angle_alpha   90.00
_cell.angle_beta   90.00
_cell.angle_gamma   90.00
#
_symmetry.space_group_name_H-M   'P 1'
#
loop_
_entity.id
_entity.type
_entity.pdbx_description
1 polymer ?
#
loop_
_entity_poly.entity_id
_entity_poly.type
_entity_poly.pdbx_seq_one_letter_code
_entity_poly.pdbx_strand_id
1 'polypeptide(L)'
;MSRLQEFALVKMERGGCRLTESGVSIYRELAKMITQPKPVDAGPLSQGAWNYVILIRESAAKIRSGLEQRDAAVRAGASGATTVIYAAGRFSLPGVDVDVEKTYPSSFWRALRDLLNPKDGDTIIIVGASSAKAAERGALTAALQTLLADIQLSQKT
;
A
#
# COMPACT_ATOMS: atom_id res chain seq x y z
N MET A 1 5.07 5.42 20.92
CA MET A 1 3.97 4.93 21.78
C MET A 1 3.37 6.08 22.61
N SER A 2 4.22 6.90 23.25
CA SER A 2 3.80 8.11 23.99
C SER A 2 2.78 8.98 23.24
N ARG A 3 3.07 9.35 21.98
CA ARG A 3 2.15 10.18 21.17
C ARG A 3 0.76 9.57 20.97
N LEU A 4 0.65 8.26 20.76
CA LEU A 4 -0.66 7.62 20.58
C LEU A 4 -1.48 7.61 21.88
N GLN A 5 -0.79 7.54 23.03
CA GLN A 5 -1.42 7.65 24.34
C GLN A 5 -1.81 9.09 24.67
N GLU A 6 -0.94 10.06 24.34
CA GLU A 6 -1.20 11.51 24.47
C GLU A 6 -2.47 11.92 23.71
N PHE A 7 -2.67 11.38 22.50
CA PHE A 7 -3.89 11.61 21.72
C PHE A 7 -5.05 10.68 22.08
N ALA A 8 -4.95 9.93 23.18
CA ALA A 8 -5.95 8.98 23.65
C ALA A 8 -6.43 7.98 22.57
N LEU A 9 -5.56 7.58 21.65
CA LEU A 9 -5.85 6.61 20.59
C LEU A 9 -5.60 5.16 21.05
N VAL A 10 -4.69 4.98 22.00
CA VAL A 10 -4.40 3.69 22.63
C VAL A 10 -4.40 3.82 24.15
N LYS A 11 -4.81 2.75 24.83
CA LYS A 11 -4.73 2.60 26.28
C LYS A 11 -3.84 1.42 26.66
N MET A 12 -3.12 1.55 27.77
CA MET A 12 -2.30 0.49 28.34
C MET A 12 -3.13 -0.34 29.31
N GLU A 13 -3.04 -1.66 29.19
CA GLU A 13 -3.63 -2.62 30.10
C GLU A 13 -2.54 -3.63 30.52
N ARG A 14 -2.78 -4.41 31.58
CA ARG A 14 -1.78 -5.38 32.09
C ARG A 14 -1.34 -6.40 31.03
N GLY A 15 -2.17 -6.66 30.03
CA GLY A 15 -1.87 -7.56 28.91
C GLY A 15 -1.27 -6.89 27.66
N GLY A 16 -0.99 -5.59 27.68
CA GLY A 16 -0.40 -4.87 26.55
C GLY A 16 -1.16 -3.59 26.20
N CYS A 17 -1.32 -3.33 24.90
CA CYS A 17 -1.86 -2.08 24.39
C CYS A 17 -3.12 -2.34 23.56
N ARG A 18 -4.18 -1.55 23.77
CA ARG A 18 -5.46 -1.67 23.05
C ARG A 18 -5.89 -0.32 22.49
N LEU A 19 -6.52 -0.32 21.32
CA LEU A 19 -7.16 0.88 20.77
C LEU A 19 -8.31 1.35 21.68
N THR A 20 -8.42 2.66 21.86
CA THR A 20 -9.62 3.30 22.42
C THR A 20 -10.73 3.36 21.38
N GLU A 21 -11.93 3.82 21.75
CA GLU A 21 -13.01 4.05 20.77
C GLU A 21 -12.59 5.02 19.65
N SER A 22 -11.89 6.10 20.02
CA SER A 22 -11.31 7.05 19.06
C SER A 22 -10.28 6.37 18.14
N GLY A 23 -9.37 5.57 18.72
CA GLY A 23 -8.39 4.80 17.94
C GLY A 23 -9.04 3.81 16.98
N VAL A 24 -10.11 3.12 17.41
CA VAL A 24 -10.91 2.23 16.56
C VAL A 24 -11.60 3.00 15.43
N SER A 25 -12.12 4.21 15.71
CA SER A 25 -12.75 5.05 14.70
C SER A 25 -11.76 5.43 13.60
N ILE A 26 -10.57 5.91 13.97
CA ILE A 26 -9.51 6.24 13.00
C ILE A 26 -9.08 5.00 12.22
N TYR A 27 -8.90 3.87 12.90
CA TYR A 27 -8.54 2.62 12.25
C TYR A 27 -9.60 2.20 11.21
N ARG A 28 -10.89 2.35 11.50
CA ARG A 28 -11.97 2.03 10.55
C ARG A 28 -11.92 2.91 9.31
N GLU A 29 -11.64 4.21 9.45
CA GLU A 29 -11.48 5.09 8.29
C GLU A 29 -10.27 4.70 7.44
N LEU A 30 -9.13 4.39 8.08
CA LEU A 30 -7.95 3.89 7.37
C LEU A 30 -8.25 2.57 6.64
N ALA A 31 -8.94 1.63 7.29
CA ALA A 31 -9.29 0.33 6.72
C ALA A 31 -10.28 0.40 5.56
N LYS A 32 -11.04 1.50 5.41
CA LYS A 32 -11.85 1.77 4.22
C LYS A 32 -11.00 2.24 3.05
N MET A 33 -9.92 2.97 3.31
CA MET A 33 -9.06 3.56 2.29
C MET A 33 -7.98 2.60 1.80
N ILE A 34 -7.44 1.73 2.66
CA ILE A 34 -6.36 0.79 2.32
C ILE A 34 -6.62 -0.61 2.83
N THR A 35 -6.21 -1.62 2.06
CA THR A 35 -6.17 -2.99 2.56
C THR A 35 -5.00 -3.18 3.51
N GLN A 36 -5.05 -4.23 4.33
CA GLN A 36 -3.82 -4.73 4.96
C GLN A 36 -2.85 -5.21 3.86
N PRO A 37 -1.53 -5.03 4.03
CA PRO A 37 -0.55 -5.67 3.16
C PRO A 37 -0.72 -7.19 3.19
N LYS A 38 -0.67 -7.83 2.03
CA LYS A 38 -0.76 -9.29 1.91
C LYS A 38 0.44 -9.83 1.15
N PRO A 39 0.99 -10.99 1.54
CA PRO A 39 2.02 -11.64 0.74
C PRO A 39 1.43 -12.04 -0.63
N VAL A 40 2.26 -11.97 -1.66
CA VAL A 40 1.88 -12.38 -3.02
C VAL A 40 3.07 -13.04 -3.71
N ASP A 41 2.80 -14.00 -4.59
CA ASP A 41 3.83 -14.48 -5.52
C ASP A 41 3.98 -13.48 -6.67
N ALA A 42 5.06 -12.70 -6.59
CA ALA A 42 5.59 -11.79 -7.60
C ALA A 42 5.67 -12.35 -9.03
N GLY A 43 5.97 -13.65 -9.14
CA GLY A 43 6.50 -14.24 -10.36
C GLY A 43 7.61 -13.37 -10.98
N PRO A 44 7.54 -13.05 -12.28
CA PRO A 44 8.51 -12.19 -12.96
C PRO A 44 8.56 -10.74 -12.46
N LEU A 45 7.53 -10.26 -11.76
CA LEU A 45 7.50 -8.90 -11.19
C LEU A 45 8.12 -8.84 -9.79
N SER A 46 8.65 -9.96 -9.31
CA SER A 46 9.33 -10.05 -8.02
C SER A 46 10.54 -9.11 -7.96
N GLN A 47 10.59 -8.28 -6.92
CA GLN A 47 11.70 -7.35 -6.68
C GLN A 47 12.53 -7.76 -5.44
N GLY A 48 12.33 -8.97 -4.92
CA GLY A 48 13.05 -9.49 -3.76
C GLY A 48 12.62 -10.90 -3.39
N ALA A 49 13.20 -11.43 -2.31
CA ALA A 49 12.83 -12.75 -1.79
C ALA A 49 11.41 -12.79 -1.24
N TRP A 50 10.89 -11.64 -0.78
CA TRP A 50 9.54 -11.49 -0.24
C TRP A 50 8.81 -10.39 -0.98
N ASN A 51 7.58 -10.67 -1.43
CA ASN A 51 6.74 -9.69 -2.11
C ASN A 51 5.41 -9.54 -1.37
N TYR A 52 5.02 -8.28 -1.17
CA TYR A 52 3.76 -7.90 -0.55
C TYR A 52 3.00 -6.96 -1.47
N VAL A 53 1.69 -7.02 -1.39
CA VAL A 53 0.80 -6.14 -2.13
C VAL A 53 -0.14 -5.40 -1.18
N ILE A 54 -0.42 -4.15 -1.51
CA ILE A 54 -1.42 -3.31 -0.83
C ILE A 54 -2.27 -2.60 -1.88
N LEU A 55 -3.58 -2.50 -1.61
CA LEU A 55 -4.51 -1.76 -2.43
C LEU A 55 -4.96 -0.50 -1.69
N ILE A 56 -5.08 0.60 -2.44
CA ILE A 56 -5.52 1.90 -2.01
C ILE A 56 -6.76 2.26 -2.83
N ARG A 57 -7.87 2.55 -2.15
CA ARG A 57 -9.16 2.82 -2.78
C ARG A 57 -9.19 4.22 -3.37
N GLU A 58 -9.77 4.33 -4.57
CA GLU A 58 -10.06 5.61 -5.26
C GLU A 58 -8.84 6.56 -5.36
N SER A 59 -7.63 6.01 -5.43
CA SER A 59 -6.38 6.78 -5.36
C SER A 59 -5.67 6.95 -6.70
N ALA A 60 -6.20 6.42 -7.80
CA ALA A 60 -5.55 6.46 -9.11
C ALA A 60 -5.17 7.89 -9.54
N ALA A 61 -6.03 8.88 -9.25
CA ALA A 61 -5.78 10.29 -9.56
C ALA A 61 -4.60 10.91 -8.77
N LYS A 62 -4.19 10.29 -7.66
CA LYS A 62 -3.03 10.73 -6.86
C LYS A 62 -1.69 10.18 -7.38
N ILE A 63 -1.74 9.23 -8.31
CA ILE A 63 -0.54 8.59 -8.85
C ILE A 63 -0.08 9.35 -10.08
N ARG A 64 1.16 9.86 -10.04
CA ARG A 64 1.80 10.52 -11.18
C ARG A 64 2.65 9.53 -11.95
N SER A 65 3.81 9.19 -11.40
CA SER A 65 4.79 8.30 -12.05
C SER A 65 4.89 6.93 -11.37
N GLY A 66 4.45 6.82 -10.11
CA GLY A 66 4.68 5.64 -9.27
C GLY A 66 6.09 5.58 -8.67
N LEU A 67 6.98 6.50 -9.06
CA LEU A 67 8.33 6.61 -8.47
C LEU A 67 8.25 7.13 -7.03
N GLU A 68 7.30 8.00 -6.72
CA GLU A 68 7.10 8.52 -5.37
C GLU A 68 6.80 7.39 -4.37
N GLN A 69 5.96 6.44 -4.78
CA GLN A 69 5.61 5.23 -4.03
C GLN A 69 6.82 4.29 -3.91
N ARG A 70 7.56 4.10 -5.00
CA ARG A 70 8.79 3.29 -5.01
C ARG A 70 9.83 3.83 -4.05
N ASP A 71 10.13 5.12 -4.14
CA ASP A 71 11.15 5.76 -3.30
C ASP A 71 10.71 5.74 -1.83
N ALA A 72 9.41 5.89 -1.53
CA ALA A 72 8.89 5.73 -0.19
C ALA A 72 9.05 4.30 0.36
N ALA A 73 8.76 3.28 -0.46
CA ALA A 73 8.96 1.88 -0.08
C ALA A 73 10.45 1.56 0.15
N VAL A 74 11.34 2.04 -0.73
CA VAL A 74 12.79 1.82 -0.64
C VAL A 74 13.36 2.50 0.61
N ARG A 75 12.94 3.73 0.92
CA ARG A 75 13.31 4.39 2.20
C ARG A 75 12.86 3.61 3.43
N ALA A 76 11.77 2.85 3.32
CA ALA A 76 11.29 1.95 4.37
C ALA A 76 12.00 0.57 4.38
N GLY A 77 13.03 0.38 3.56
CA GLY A 77 13.87 -0.83 3.50
C GLY A 77 13.42 -1.88 2.47
N ALA A 78 12.48 -1.55 1.59
CA ALA A 78 12.18 -2.40 0.44
C ALA A 78 13.31 -2.36 -0.60
N SER A 79 13.39 -3.39 -1.43
CA SER A 79 14.29 -3.44 -2.59
C SER A 79 13.72 -2.66 -3.78
N GLY A 80 12.40 -2.60 -3.89
CA GLY A 80 11.70 -1.85 -4.94
C GLY A 80 10.19 -1.94 -4.78
N ALA A 81 9.48 -1.18 -5.61
CA ALA A 81 8.04 -1.26 -5.72
C ALA A 81 7.56 -0.92 -7.13
N THR A 82 6.49 -1.58 -7.54
CA THR A 82 5.76 -1.33 -8.79
C THR A 82 4.36 -0.86 -8.45
N THR A 83 3.97 0.27 -9.03
CA THR A 83 2.63 0.83 -8.87
C THR A 83 1.78 0.47 -10.10
N VAL A 84 0.58 -0.02 -9.87
CA VAL A 84 -0.38 -0.42 -10.90
C VAL A 84 -1.71 0.30 -10.62
N ILE A 85 -2.33 0.83 -11.67
CA ILE A 85 -3.65 1.45 -11.60
C ILE A 85 -4.67 0.45 -12.14
N TYR A 86 -5.82 0.34 -11.47
CA TYR A 86 -6.94 -0.46 -11.97
C TYR A 86 -8.06 0.46 -12.46
N ALA A 87 -8.34 0.42 -13.76
CA ALA A 87 -9.36 1.25 -14.39
C ALA A 87 -9.95 0.55 -15.63
N ALA A 88 -11.25 0.75 -15.86
CA ALA A 88 -12.00 0.10 -16.93
C ALA A 88 -11.78 -1.43 -16.96
N GLY A 89 -11.74 -2.06 -15.78
CA GLY A 89 -11.53 -3.50 -15.63
C GLY A 89 -10.13 -4.03 -15.96
N ARG A 90 -9.15 -3.14 -16.18
CA ARG A 90 -7.79 -3.47 -16.63
C ARG A 90 -6.73 -2.93 -15.69
N PHE A 91 -5.57 -3.59 -15.69
CA PHE A 91 -4.36 -3.11 -15.01
C PHE A 91 -3.53 -2.26 -15.97
N SER A 92 -3.01 -1.13 -15.49
CA SER A 92 -2.09 -0.28 -16.26
C SER A 92 -0.97 0.29 -15.38
N LEU A 93 0.15 0.69 -16.00
CA LEU A 93 1.22 1.42 -15.31
C LEU A 93 0.97 2.93 -15.39
N PRO A 94 1.41 3.72 -14.39
CA PRO A 94 1.31 5.18 -14.45
C PRO A 94 1.99 5.74 -15.71
N GLY A 95 1.28 6.60 -16.44
CA GLY A 95 1.79 7.20 -17.68
C GLY A 95 1.84 6.27 -18.90
N VAL A 96 1.39 5.02 -18.78
CA VAL A 96 1.36 4.04 -19.87
C VAL A 96 -0.07 3.52 -20.04
N ASP A 97 -0.73 3.92 -21.13
CA ASP A 97 -2.08 3.45 -21.48
C ASP A 97 -2.01 2.09 -22.19
N VAL A 98 -1.54 1.08 -21.47
CA VAL A 98 -1.43 -0.31 -21.94
C VAL A 98 -1.99 -1.24 -20.88
N ASP A 99 -2.79 -2.21 -21.33
CA ASP A 99 -3.29 -3.31 -20.51
C ASP A 99 -2.15 -4.29 -20.20
N VAL A 100 -1.58 -4.18 -19.00
CA VAL A 100 -0.40 -4.97 -18.64
C VAL A 100 -0.69 -6.46 -18.50
N GLU A 101 -1.95 -6.84 -18.26
CA GLU A 101 -2.33 -8.26 -18.22
C GLU A 101 -2.29 -8.88 -19.62
N LYS A 102 -2.66 -8.12 -20.65
CA LYS A 102 -2.55 -8.58 -22.05
C LYS A 102 -1.11 -8.55 -22.55
N THR A 103 -0.34 -7.53 -22.18
CA THR A 103 1.06 -7.40 -22.61
C THR A 103 1.99 -8.37 -21.91
N TYR A 104 1.72 -8.67 -20.63
CA TYR A 104 2.49 -9.63 -19.83
C TYR A 104 1.55 -10.67 -19.19
N PRO A 105 1.06 -11.64 -19.96
CA PRO A 105 0.15 -12.66 -19.46
C PRO A 105 0.78 -13.49 -18.34
N SER A 106 0.08 -13.57 -17.21
CA SER A 106 0.51 -14.33 -16.03
C SER A 106 -0.68 -14.66 -15.13
N SER A 107 -0.61 -15.80 -14.41
CA SER A 107 -1.57 -16.14 -13.36
C SER A 107 -1.58 -15.14 -12.21
N PHE A 108 -0.53 -14.32 -12.09
CA PHE A 108 -0.40 -13.24 -11.12
C PHE A 108 -1.58 -12.28 -11.13
N TRP A 109 -2.05 -11.85 -12.32
CA TRP A 109 -3.13 -10.85 -12.43
C TRP A 109 -4.47 -11.36 -11.91
N ARG A 110 -4.76 -12.65 -12.16
CA ARG A 110 -5.93 -13.32 -11.60
C ARG A 110 -5.83 -13.44 -10.08
N ALA A 111 -4.68 -13.89 -9.56
CA ALA A 111 -4.44 -13.96 -8.13
C ALA A 111 -4.59 -12.59 -7.45
N LEU A 112 -4.17 -11.51 -8.11
CA LEU A 112 -4.34 -10.14 -7.63
C LEU A 112 -5.82 -9.74 -7.49
N ARG A 113 -6.66 -10.07 -8.50
CA ARG A 113 -8.11 -9.84 -8.45
C ARG A 113 -8.75 -10.59 -7.29
N ASP A 114 -8.44 -11.87 -7.15
CA ASP A 114 -9.01 -12.73 -6.11
C ASP A 114 -8.58 -12.26 -4.71
N LEU A 115 -7.34 -11.79 -4.57
CA LEU A 115 -6.77 -11.37 -3.29
C LEU A 115 -7.27 -10.00 -2.80
N LEU A 116 -7.50 -9.05 -3.72
CA LEU A 116 -7.73 -7.64 -3.40
C LEU A 116 -9.12 -7.12 -3.79
N ASN A 117 -9.80 -7.79 -4.71
CA ASN A 117 -11.07 -7.34 -5.31
C ASN A 117 -11.02 -5.85 -5.73
N PRO A 118 -10.16 -5.50 -6.70
CA PRO A 118 -9.95 -4.12 -7.12
C PRO A 118 -11.18 -3.56 -7.84
N LYS A 119 -11.41 -2.27 -7.66
CA LYS A 119 -12.46 -1.48 -8.32
C LYS A 119 -11.82 -0.39 -9.16
N ASP A 120 -12.55 0.06 -10.17
CA ASP A 120 -12.08 1.14 -11.03
C ASP A 120 -11.75 2.38 -10.19
N GLY A 121 -10.57 2.94 -10.42
CA GLY A 121 -10.02 4.06 -9.65
C GLY A 121 -9.08 3.65 -8.51
N ASP A 122 -8.93 2.36 -8.23
CA ASP A 122 -8.00 1.87 -7.21
C ASP A 122 -6.55 1.87 -7.70
N THR A 123 -5.63 1.99 -6.75
CA THR A 123 -4.19 1.77 -6.98
C THR A 123 -3.72 0.56 -6.21
N ILE A 124 -2.83 -0.21 -6.83
CA ILE A 124 -2.21 -1.39 -6.23
C ILE A 124 -0.70 -1.17 -6.24
N ILE A 125 -0.05 -1.39 -5.10
CA ILE A 125 1.40 -1.28 -4.98
C ILE A 125 1.95 -2.65 -4.61
N ILE A 126 2.84 -3.16 -5.46
CA ILE A 126 3.56 -4.42 -5.27
C ILE A 126 4.96 -4.07 -4.81
N VAL A 127 5.37 -4.57 -3.65
CA VAL A 127 6.64 -4.23 -3.00
C VAL A 127 7.45 -5.51 -2.80
N GLY A 128 8.72 -5.49 -3.24
CA GLY A 128 9.67 -6.58 -3.01
C GLY A 128 10.76 -6.18 -2.01
N ALA A 129 11.21 -7.12 -1.18
CA ALA A 129 12.31 -6.90 -0.24
C ALA A 129 13.07 -8.19 0.09
N SER A 130 14.20 -8.06 0.81
CA SER A 130 14.98 -9.19 1.33
C SER A 130 14.35 -9.89 2.54
N SER A 131 13.37 -9.28 3.21
CA SER A 131 12.63 -9.87 4.33
C SER A 131 11.14 -9.52 4.30
N ALA A 132 10.29 -10.40 4.83
CA ALA A 132 8.84 -10.18 4.91
C ALA A 132 8.49 -8.86 5.60
N LYS A 133 9.13 -8.57 6.75
CA LYS A 133 8.91 -7.34 7.54
C LYS A 133 9.26 -6.08 6.75
N ALA A 134 10.32 -6.13 5.93
CA ALA A 134 10.71 -5.00 5.10
C ALA A 134 9.73 -4.78 3.94
N ALA A 135 9.26 -5.86 3.30
CA ALA A 135 8.26 -5.79 2.23
C ALA A 135 6.91 -5.25 2.74
N GLU A 136 6.43 -5.77 3.87
CA GLU A 136 5.21 -5.32 4.52
C GLU A 136 5.28 -3.84 4.92
N ARG A 137 6.37 -3.43 5.57
CA ARG A 137 6.59 -2.02 5.96
C ARG A 137 6.71 -1.11 4.75
N GLY A 138 7.36 -1.57 3.68
CA GLY A 138 7.46 -0.85 2.42
C GLY A 138 6.09 -0.62 1.78
N ALA A 139 5.23 -1.64 1.75
CA ALA A 139 3.85 -1.54 1.26
C ALA A 139 3.04 -0.50 2.05
N LEU A 140 3.06 -0.58 3.39
CA LEU A 140 2.38 0.41 4.24
C LEU A 140 2.90 1.84 3.99
N THR A 141 4.22 2.01 3.90
CA THR A 141 4.82 3.34 3.73
C THR A 141 4.44 3.94 2.37
N ALA A 142 4.45 3.14 1.31
CA ALA A 142 4.05 3.60 -0.03
C ALA A 142 2.54 3.94 -0.10
N ALA A 143 1.70 3.15 0.57
CA ALA A 143 0.27 3.44 0.65
C ALA A 143 -0.01 4.73 1.44
N LEU A 144 0.62 4.90 2.60
CA LEU A 144 0.48 6.11 3.41
C LEU A 144 1.03 7.34 2.67
N GLN A 145 2.16 7.23 1.96
CA GLN A 145 2.67 8.30 1.11
C GLN A 145 1.63 8.77 0.10
N THR A 146 0.88 7.84 -0.49
CA THR A 146 -0.17 8.14 -1.47
C THR A 146 -1.36 8.85 -0.84
N LEU A 147 -1.80 8.41 0.34
CA LEU A 147 -2.93 9.03 1.05
C LEU A 147 -2.58 10.42 1.58
N LEU A 148 -1.35 10.59 2.08
CA LEU A 148 -0.88 11.82 2.73
C LEU A 148 -0.34 12.86 1.74
N ALA A 149 -0.27 12.55 0.44
CA ALA A 149 0.30 13.44 -0.58
C ALA A 149 -0.36 14.83 -0.63
N ASP A 150 -1.64 14.92 -0.26
CA ASP A 150 -2.42 16.16 -0.26
C ASP A 150 -2.43 16.88 1.10
N ILE A 151 -1.87 16.24 2.14
CA ILE A 151 -1.77 16.81 3.47
C ILE A 151 -0.46 17.58 3.54
N GLN A 152 -0.54 18.91 3.59
CA GLN A 152 0.59 19.74 4.00
C GLN A 152 0.97 19.37 5.43
N LEU A 153 1.87 18.40 5.58
CA LEU A 153 2.54 18.14 6.85
C LEU A 153 3.45 19.33 7.10
N SER A 154 2.92 20.33 7.83
CA SER A 154 3.73 21.36 8.46
C SER A 154 4.74 20.66 9.36
N GLN A 155 5.95 20.46 8.85
CA GLN A 155 7.08 20.06 9.68
C GLN A 155 7.45 21.28 10.51
N LYS A 156 6.83 21.40 11.68
CA LYS A 156 7.34 22.29 12.72
C LYS A 156 8.53 21.59 13.36
N THR A 157 9.71 22.12 13.03
CA THR A 157 11.00 21.87 13.68
C THR A 157 10.93 22.19 15.16
#